data_AF-A0A6N6RI46-F1
#
_entry.id   AF-A0A6N6RI46-F1
#
_cell.length_a   1.000
_cell.length_b   1.000
_cell.length_c   1.000
_cell.angle_alpha   90.00
_cell.angle_beta   90.00
_cell.angle_gamma   90.00
#
_symmetry.space_group_name_H-M   'P 1'
#
loop_
_entity.id
_entity.type
_entity.pdbx_description
1 polymer ?
#
loop_
_entity_poly.entity_id
_entity_poly.type
_entity_poly.pdbx_seq_one_letter_code
_entity_poly.pdbx_strand_id
1 'polypeptide(L)'
;MNKPQQPLRPNPKKARRDRRELPIGLIVAVLTPIFGSAILLELYPNIDLDELDNYSLNTVIVRLLTFAVLINAGLFFLALRLNREGLGRGVLMGTLIVAIAIIYFKFLA
;
A
#
# COMPACT_ATOMS: atom_id res chain seq x y z
N MET A 1 -22.27 -38.33 16.21
CA MET A 1 -20.97 -38.70 15.62
C MET A 1 -20.58 -37.61 14.62
N ASN A 2 -19.69 -36.69 15.01
CA ASN A 2 -19.30 -35.54 14.21
C ASN A 2 -18.21 -36.00 13.22
N LYS A 3 -18.44 -35.90 11.91
CA LYS A 3 -17.42 -36.29 10.91
C LYS A 3 -16.24 -35.30 11.02
N PRO A 4 -14.99 -35.76 11.06
CA PRO A 4 -13.83 -34.87 11.04
C PRO A 4 -13.86 -34.05 9.76
N GLN A 5 -13.90 -32.72 9.90
CA GLN A 5 -13.83 -31.80 8.77
C GLN A 5 -12.46 -31.98 8.11
N GLN A 6 -12.44 -32.56 6.91
CA GLN A 6 -11.21 -32.66 6.12
C GLN A 6 -10.70 -31.24 5.85
N PRO A 7 -9.39 -30.96 6.03
CA PRO A 7 -8.85 -29.65 5.73
C PRO A 7 -9.13 -29.31 4.27
N LEU A 8 -9.80 -28.19 4.04
CA LEU A 8 -10.18 -27.71 2.72
C LEU A 8 -8.89 -27.52 1.89
N ARG A 9 -8.55 -28.48 1.03
CA ARG A 9 -7.35 -28.38 0.20
C ARG A 9 -7.48 -27.13 -0.69
N PRO A 10 -6.51 -26.21 -0.67
CA PRO A 10 -6.62 -24.99 -1.46
C PRO A 10 -6.75 -25.35 -2.95
N ASN A 11 -7.74 -24.76 -3.61
CA ASN A 11 -7.96 -24.98 -5.04
C ASN A 11 -6.69 -24.58 -5.82
N PRO A 12 -6.08 -25.51 -6.59
CA PRO A 12 -4.82 -25.25 -7.27
C PRO A 12 -4.91 -24.10 -8.29
N LYS A 13 -6.11 -23.84 -8.86
CA LYS A 13 -6.33 -22.70 -9.75
C LYS A 13 -6.29 -21.37 -9.00
N LYS A 14 -6.87 -21.33 -7.79
CA LYS A 14 -6.85 -20.14 -6.91
C LYS A 14 -5.42 -19.81 -6.51
N ALA A 15 -4.67 -20.79 -6.02
CA ALA A 15 -3.28 -20.60 -5.61
C ALA A 15 -2.36 -20.06 -6.74
N ARG A 16 -2.57 -20.52 -7.99
CA ARG A 16 -1.84 -20.02 -9.16
C ARG A 16 -2.16 -18.57 -9.49
N ARG A 17 -3.44 -18.18 -9.37
CA ARG A 17 -3.88 -16.80 -9.56
C ARG A 17 -3.32 -15.90 -8.47
N ASP A 18 -3.41 -16.31 -7.20
CA ASP A 18 -2.87 -15.54 -6.08
C ASP A 18 -1.37 -15.28 -6.23
N ARG A 19 -0.59 -16.29 -6.65
CA ARG A 19 0.85 -16.12 -6.95
C ARG A 19 1.14 -15.09 -8.02
N ARG A 20 0.25 -14.91 -9.00
CA ARG A 20 0.41 -13.91 -10.08
C ARG A 20 -0.06 -12.53 -9.65
N GLU A 21 -1.07 -12.46 -8.78
CA GLU A 21 -1.61 -11.19 -8.28
C GLU A 21 -0.73 -10.56 -7.19
N LEU A 22 0.02 -11.37 -6.44
CA LEU A 22 0.92 -10.90 -5.39
C LEU A 22 1.97 -9.88 -5.86
N PRO A 23 2.77 -10.13 -6.94
CA PRO A 23 3.71 -9.13 -7.44
C PRO A 23 3.00 -7.88 -7.98
N ILE A 24 1.79 -8.02 -8.53
CA ILE A 24 1.00 -6.88 -8.99
C ILE A 24 0.61 -6.01 -7.80
N GLY A 25 0.15 -6.61 -6.69
CA GLY A 25 -0.20 -5.88 -5.47
C GLY A 25 1.00 -5.16 -4.86
N LEU A 26 2.19 -5.78 -4.91
CA LEU A 26 3.44 -5.15 -4.47
C LEU A 26 3.76 -3.90 -5.29
N ILE A 27 3.71 -4.00 -6.63
CA ILE A 27 3.96 -2.87 -7.53
C ILE A 27 2.96 -1.75 -7.28
N VAL A 28 1.67 -2.09 -7.18
CA VAL A 28 0.61 -1.13 -6.88
C VAL A 28 0.90 -0.39 -5.57
N ALA A 29 1.26 -1.10 -4.50
CA ALA A 29 1.54 -0.47 -3.20
C ALA A 29 2.72 0.51 -3.24
N VAL A 30 3.72 0.28 -4.08
CA VAL A 30 4.87 1.18 -4.27
C VAL A 30 4.52 2.37 -5.16
N LEU A 31 3.66 2.19 -6.16
CA LEU A 31 3.22 3.27 -7.05
C LEU A 31 2.18 4.20 -6.40
N THR A 32 1.38 3.69 -5.46
CA THR A 32 0.35 4.47 -4.76
C THR A 32 0.89 5.76 -4.11
N PRO A 33 2.02 5.76 -3.37
CA PRO A 33 2.61 7.00 -2.86
C PRO A 33 2.91 8.05 -3.93
N ILE A 34 3.35 7.63 -5.12
CA ILE A 34 3.67 8.52 -6.26
C ILE A 34 2.38 9.14 -6.82
N PHE A 35 1.31 8.35 -6.93
CA PHE A 35 -0.01 8.87 -7.27
C PHE A 35 -0.57 9.80 -6.19
N GLY A 36 -0.37 9.44 -4.91
CA GLY A 36 -0.75 10.26 -3.77
C GLY A 36 -0.07 11.64 -3.79
N SER A 37 1.20 11.70 -4.22
CA SER A 37 1.90 12.98 -4.37
C SER A 37 1.37 13.82 -5.50
N ALA A 38 1.04 13.22 -6.64
CA ALA A 38 0.44 13.95 -7.76
C ALA A 38 -0.90 14.58 -7.36
N ILE A 39 -1.78 13.81 -6.69
CA ILE A 39 -3.06 14.32 -6.20
C ILE A 39 -2.87 15.44 -5.17
N LEU A 40 -1.89 15.30 -4.28
CA LEU A 40 -1.63 16.32 -3.26
C LEU A 40 -1.12 17.64 -3.86
N LEU A 41 -0.22 17.56 -4.84
CA LEU A 41 0.29 18.75 -5.56
C LEU A 41 -0.82 19.45 -6.34
N GLU A 42 -1.76 18.69 -6.91
CA GLU A 42 -2.89 19.27 -7.64
C GLU A 42 -3.94 19.90 -6.71
N LEU A 43 -4.17 19.32 -5.52
CA LEU A 43 -5.06 19.91 -4.51
C LEU A 43 -4.46 21.13 -3.79
N TYR A 44 -3.13 21.20 -3.70
CA TYR A 44 -2.39 22.26 -3.01
C TYR A 44 -1.31 22.85 -3.92
N PRO A 45 -1.69 23.61 -4.97
CA PRO A 45 -0.74 24.15 -5.95
C PRO A 45 0.20 25.22 -5.38
N ASN A 46 -0.10 25.80 -4.21
CA ASN A 46 0.70 26.85 -3.57
C ASN A 46 1.79 26.28 -2.63
N ILE A 47 2.15 25.00 -2.73
CA ILE A 47 3.29 24.44 -2.01
C ILE A 47 4.54 24.77 -2.82
N ASP A 48 5.14 25.94 -2.59
CA ASP A 48 6.45 26.27 -3.14
C ASP A 48 7.52 25.42 -2.45
N LEU A 49 7.93 24.35 -3.13
CA LEU A 49 8.95 23.39 -2.66
C LEU A 49 10.28 24.05 -2.28
N ASP A 50 10.55 25.22 -2.86
CA ASP A 50 11.79 25.98 -2.69
C ASP A 50 11.80 26.91 -1.46
N GLU A 51 10.63 27.21 -0.86
CA GLU A 51 10.49 28.09 0.32
C GLU A 51 10.09 27.36 1.62
N LEU A 52 9.91 26.03 1.59
CA LEU A 52 9.53 25.32 2.81
C LEU A 52 10.70 25.25 3.80
N ASP A 53 10.56 25.99 4.89
CA ASP A 53 11.36 25.81 6.09
C ASP A 53 11.24 24.35 6.61
N ASN A 54 12.23 23.89 7.38
CA ASN A 54 12.35 22.47 7.79
C ASN A 54 11.09 21.91 8.49
N TYR A 55 10.35 22.77 9.19
CA TYR A 55 9.10 22.42 9.86
C TYR A 55 7.94 22.17 8.87
N SER A 56 7.86 22.99 7.82
CA SER A 56 6.80 22.92 6.81
C SER A 56 6.98 21.71 5.90
N LEU A 57 8.23 21.38 5.53
CA LEU A 57 8.55 20.16 4.78
C LEU A 57 8.10 18.88 5.51
N ASN A 58 8.39 18.79 6.81
CA ASN A 58 7.99 17.63 7.60
C ASN A 58 6.46 17.47 7.64
N THR A 59 5.73 18.57 7.73
CA THR A 59 4.26 18.56 7.71
C THR A 59 3.72 18.05 6.38
N VAL A 60 4.28 18.52 5.26
CA VAL A 60 3.89 18.05 3.91
C VAL A 60 4.21 16.58 3.73
N ILE A 61 5.40 16.12 4.12
CA ILE A 61 5.81 14.71 4.04
C ILE A 61 4.87 13.83 4.87
N VAL A 62 4.53 14.22 6.11
CA VAL A 62 3.61 13.44 6.97
C VAL A 62 2.21 13.37 6.34
N ARG A 63 1.70 14.47 5.78
CA ARG A 63 0.42 14.48 5.07
C ARG A 63 0.45 13.56 3.85
N LEU A 64 1.51 13.63 3.05
CA LEU A 64 1.70 12.80 1.88
C LEU A 64 1.72 11.30 2.24
N LEU A 65 2.48 10.94 3.27
CA LEU A 65 2.54 9.58 3.78
C LEU A 65 1.18 9.09 4.28
N THR A 66 0.44 9.96 4.96
CA THR A 66 -0.92 9.65 5.43
C THR A 66 -1.85 9.35 4.26
N PHE A 67 -1.84 10.17 3.22
CA PHE A 67 -2.62 9.92 1.99
C PHE A 67 -2.20 8.62 1.30
N ALA A 68 -0.90 8.36 1.16
CA ALA A 68 -0.40 7.13 0.57
C ALA A 68 -0.89 5.87 1.33
N VAL A 69 -0.83 5.90 2.66
CA VAL A 69 -1.33 4.80 3.51
C VAL A 69 -2.84 4.63 3.37
N LEU A 70 -3.61 5.72 3.35
CA LEU A 70 -5.07 5.66 3.18
C LEU A 70 -5.47 5.07 1.82
N ILE A 71 -4.82 5.49 0.72
CA ILE A 71 -5.09 4.95 -0.61
C ILE A 71 -4.71 3.46 -0.66
N ASN A 72 -3.57 3.07 -0.08
CA ASN A 72 -3.16 1.66 0.00
C ASN A 72 -4.13 0.82 0.83
N ALA A 73 -4.65 1.34 1.95
CA ALA A 73 -5.69 0.68 2.73
C ALA A 73 -6.99 0.52 1.92
N GLY A 74 -7.40 1.55 1.20
CA GLY A 74 -8.55 1.50 0.29
C GLY A 74 -8.39 0.43 -0.80
N LEU A 75 -7.22 0.36 -1.45
CA LEU A 75 -6.87 -0.67 -2.44
C LEU A 75 -6.86 -2.07 -1.83
N PHE A 76 -6.35 -2.22 -0.60
CA PHE A 76 -6.37 -3.48 0.13
C PHE A 76 -7.80 -3.97 0.37
N PHE A 77 -8.67 -3.12 0.92
CA PHE A 77 -10.08 -3.48 1.15
C PHE A 77 -10.83 -3.73 -0.16
N LEU A 78 -10.54 -2.96 -1.21
CA LEU A 78 -11.11 -3.19 -2.54
C LEU A 78 -10.70 -4.55 -3.10
N ALA A 79 -9.43 -4.93 -2.96
CA ALA A 79 -8.94 -6.25 -3.36
C ALA A 79 -9.66 -7.38 -2.61
N LEU A 80 -9.87 -7.21 -1.29
CA LEU A 80 -10.65 -8.16 -0.50
C LEU A 80 -12.11 -8.26 -0.97
N ARG A 81 -12.77 -7.12 -1.23
CA ARG A 81 -14.15 -7.08 -1.74
C ARG A 81 -14.28 -7.77 -3.10
N LEU A 82 -13.24 -7.73 -3.92
CA LEU A 82 -13.20 -8.39 -5.24
C LEU A 82 -12.75 -9.86 -5.18
N ASN A 83 -12.60 -10.45 -3.99
CA ASN A 83 -12.07 -11.80 -3.79
C ASN A 83 -10.68 -12.02 -4.43
N ARG A 84 -9.87 -10.95 -4.51
CA ARG A 84 -8.50 -10.93 -5.05
C ARG A 84 -7.51 -11.03 -3.88
N GLU A 85 -7.50 -12.17 -3.20
CA GLU A 85 -6.69 -12.39 -2.00
C GLU A 85 -5.19 -12.22 -2.28
N GLY A 86 -4.69 -12.73 -3.40
CA GLY A 86 -3.29 -12.54 -3.81
C GLY A 86 -2.92 -11.07 -3.99
N LEU A 87 -3.78 -10.29 -4.65
CA LEU A 87 -3.58 -8.85 -4.82
C LEU A 87 -3.56 -8.14 -3.47
N GLY A 88 -4.56 -8.40 -2.62
CA GLY A 88 -4.65 -7.80 -1.29
C GLY A 88 -3.43 -8.10 -0.43
N ARG A 89 -2.95 -9.36 -0.44
CA ARG A 89 -1.69 -9.73 0.23
C ARG A 89 -0.49 -8.96 -0.32
N GLY A 90 -0.39 -8.83 -1.64
CA GLY A 90 0.66 -8.03 -2.28
C GLY A 90 0.63 -6.57 -1.83
N VAL A 91 -0.56 -5.94 -1.83
CA VAL A 91 -0.72 -4.54 -1.41
C VAL A 91 -0.34 -4.34 0.05
N LEU A 92 -0.81 -5.22 0.95
CA LEU A 92 -0.48 -5.15 2.37
C LEU A 92 1.03 -5.30 2.60
N MET A 93 1.63 -6.31 1.98
CA MET A 93 3.06 -6.60 2.14
C MET A 93 3.92 -5.45 1.58
N GLY A 94 3.55 -4.88 0.44
CA GLY A 94 4.23 -3.73 -0.15
C GLY A 94 4.10 -2.48 0.72
N THR A 95 2.92 -2.25 1.31
CA THR A 95 2.70 -1.13 2.24
C THR A 95 3.61 -1.25 3.46
N LEU A 96 3.76 -2.45 4.03
CA LEU A 96 4.66 -2.68 5.16
C LEU A 96 6.13 -2.45 4.77
N ILE A 97 6.57 -2.94 3.61
CA ILE A 97 7.93 -2.74 3.10
C ILE A 97 8.22 -1.24 2.94
N VAL A 98 7.32 -0.51 2.29
CA VAL A 98 7.45 0.95 2.09
C VAL A 98 7.48 1.68 3.42
N ALA A 99 6.59 1.34 4.36
CA ALA A 99 6.56 1.96 5.70
C ALA A 99 7.88 1.72 6.46
N ILE A 100 8.40 0.50 6.43
CA ILE A 100 9.69 0.16 7.04
C ILE A 100 10.83 0.94 6.38
N ALA A 101 10.85 1.03 5.04
CA ALA A 101 11.85 1.79 4.32
C ALA A 101 11.83 3.27 4.71
N ILE A 102 10.65 3.89 4.79
CA ILE A 102 10.50 5.28 5.22
C ILE A 102 11.01 5.49 6.64
N ILE A 103 10.65 4.60 7.58
CA ILE A 103 11.12 4.69 8.97
C ILE A 103 12.64 4.57 9.01
N TYR A 104 13.21 3.62 8.26
CA TYR A 104 14.66 3.46 8.14
C TYR A 104 15.33 4.75 7.65
N PHE A 105 14.88 5.30 6.52
CA PHE A 105 15.47 6.52 5.95
C PHE A 105 15.25 7.77 6.80
N LYS A 106 14.18 7.84 7.60
CA LYS A 106 13.87 9.04 8.41
C LYS A 106 14.60 9.06 9.75
N PHE A 107 14.86 7.89 10.34
CA PHE A 107 15.38 7.81 11.71
C PHE A 107 16.79 7.19 11.81
N LEU A 108 17.22 6.41 10.83
CA LEU A 108 18.49 5.67 10.87
C LEU A 108 19.50 6.13 9.80
N ALA A 109 19.04 6.79 8.73
CA ALA A 109 19.89 7.41 7.71
C ALA A 109 19.97 8.93 7.95
#